data_AF-A0A8J1JL08-F1
#
_entry.id   AF-A0A8J1JL08-F1
#
_cell.length_a   1.000
_cell.length_b   1.000
_cell.length_c   1.000
_cell.angle_alpha   90.00
_cell.angle_beta   90.00
_cell.angle_gamma   90.00
#
_symmetry.space_group_name_H-M   'P 1'
#
loop_
_entity.id
_entity.type
_entity.pdbx_description
1 polymer ?
#
loop_
_entity_poly.entity_id
_entity_poly.type
_entity_poly.pdbx_seq_one_letter_code
_entity_poly.pdbx_strand_id
1 'polypeptide(L)'
;MAKAPIVSKLFNECIKMNITKTWIASDIWATSNEVSSAEEIKKVGTVLGLNFKGGNVPGFADYLKDLKASKNGEINKFIREYKNLRFGCTEDYIKYLECVNSSSEYCVLTDSIEKKSPLACKVKDVLGANDDYLLQIAEWRAEYSTALAVNAIAQALKNILCKKGKCDIDWNLPPNQLLNELKTGHYHFNEEKFNFDSYGDVLIDYDIIYWKPTDDTIEFLTIGAYNTTAGKVNIERNNITWHTKDNQVQCKICL
;
A
#
# COMPACT_ATOMS: atom_id res chain seq x y z
N MET A 1 -13.47 10.93 0.93
CA MET A 1 -13.33 9.87 -0.10
C MET A 1 -13.71 8.53 0.50
N ALA A 2 -14.19 7.57 -0.30
CA ALA A 2 -14.65 6.28 0.20
C ALA A 2 -13.47 5.39 0.61
N LYS A 3 -13.60 4.68 1.73
CA LYS A 3 -12.60 3.69 2.20
C LYS A 3 -12.80 2.35 1.49
N ALA A 4 -11.73 1.58 1.34
CA ALA A 4 -11.75 0.25 0.71
C ALA A 4 -12.92 -0.65 1.18
N PRO A 5 -13.22 -0.83 2.49
CA PRO A 5 -14.33 -1.69 2.92
C PRO A 5 -15.71 -1.25 2.43
N ILE A 6 -15.90 0.06 2.21
CA ILE A 6 -17.16 0.61 1.69
C ILE A 6 -17.27 0.31 0.19
N VAL A 7 -16.16 0.46 -0.54
CA VAL A 7 -16.11 0.18 -1.98
C VAL A 7 -16.30 -1.33 -2.23
N SER A 8 -15.67 -2.20 -1.44
CA SER A 8 -15.86 -3.66 -1.54
C SER A 8 -17.34 -4.04 -1.38
N LYS A 9 -18.04 -3.46 -0.39
CA LYS A 9 -19.48 -3.70 -0.20
C LYS A 9 -20.29 -3.21 -1.40
N LEU A 10 -20.00 -2.03 -1.93
CA LEU A 10 -20.67 -1.49 -3.11
C LEU A 10 -20.46 -2.42 -4.33
N PHE A 11 -19.23 -2.83 -4.59
CA PHE A 11 -18.89 -3.68 -5.72
C PHE A 11 -19.55 -5.06 -5.61
N ASN A 12 -19.60 -5.65 -4.42
CA ASN A 12 -20.33 -6.89 -4.20
C ASN A 12 -21.82 -6.75 -4.59
N GLU A 13 -22.47 -5.64 -4.25
CA GLU A 13 -23.86 -5.39 -4.67
C GLU A 13 -23.97 -5.11 -6.18
N CYS A 14 -23.04 -4.34 -6.77
CA CYS A 14 -23.00 -4.13 -8.21
C CYS A 14 -22.87 -5.45 -8.98
N ILE A 15 -22.04 -6.37 -8.51
CA ILE A 15 -21.86 -7.70 -9.10
C ILE A 15 -23.16 -8.50 -9.05
N LYS A 16 -23.81 -8.56 -7.87
CA LYS A 16 -25.11 -9.24 -7.71
C LYS A 16 -26.19 -8.66 -8.63
N MET A 17 -26.17 -7.35 -8.85
CA MET A 17 -27.14 -6.64 -9.69
C MET A 17 -26.74 -6.58 -11.18
N ASN A 18 -25.63 -7.21 -11.58
CA ASN A 18 -25.06 -7.12 -12.93
C ASN A 18 -24.85 -5.67 -13.42
N ILE A 19 -24.37 -4.80 -12.52
CA ILE A 19 -24.03 -3.42 -12.82
C ILE A 19 -22.56 -3.34 -13.24
N THR A 20 -22.34 -3.07 -14.51
CA THR A 20 -21.01 -2.83 -15.10
C THR A 20 -20.85 -1.37 -15.50
N LYS A 21 -19.76 -0.72 -15.07
CA LYS A 21 -19.47 0.70 -15.28
C LYS A 21 -17.97 0.97 -15.49
N THR A 22 -17.67 2.21 -15.90
CA THR A 22 -16.33 2.78 -15.73
C THR A 22 -16.25 3.46 -14.37
N TRP A 23 -15.28 3.08 -13.57
CA TRP A 23 -15.05 3.61 -12.22
C TRP A 23 -13.80 4.46 -12.18
N ILE A 24 -13.86 5.54 -11.42
CA ILE A 24 -12.69 6.37 -11.08
C ILE A 24 -12.37 6.14 -9.61
N ALA A 25 -11.22 5.53 -9.34
CA ALA A 25 -10.73 5.26 -8.01
C ALA A 25 -9.89 6.41 -7.47
N SER A 26 -10.16 6.79 -6.22
CA SER A 26 -9.29 7.71 -5.48
C SER A 26 -8.03 6.98 -5.02
N ASP A 27 -7.03 7.76 -4.65
CA ASP A 27 -5.78 7.34 -3.99
C ASP A 27 -6.00 6.31 -2.87
N ILE A 28 -7.06 6.45 -2.08
CA ILE A 28 -7.39 5.54 -0.97
C ILE A 28 -7.61 4.08 -1.41
N TRP A 29 -8.14 3.82 -2.61
CA TRP A 29 -8.50 2.44 -3.00
C TRP A 29 -8.06 2.04 -4.41
N ALA A 30 -7.41 2.95 -5.15
CA ALA A 30 -6.90 2.71 -6.50
C ALA A 30 -5.94 1.50 -6.59
N THR A 31 -5.26 1.14 -5.51
CA THR A 31 -4.36 -0.03 -5.42
C THR A 31 -4.70 -0.93 -4.24
N SER A 32 -5.96 -0.93 -3.79
CA SER A 32 -6.37 -1.73 -2.64
C SER A 32 -6.62 -3.19 -3.03
N ASN A 33 -5.78 -4.09 -2.52
CA ASN A 33 -5.97 -5.54 -2.67
C ASN A 33 -7.29 -6.02 -2.05
N GLU A 34 -7.78 -5.36 -0.99
CA GLU A 34 -9.07 -5.68 -0.37
C GLU A 34 -10.25 -5.48 -1.35
N VAL A 35 -10.18 -4.45 -2.21
CA VAL A 35 -11.24 -4.20 -3.20
C VAL A 35 -11.02 -5.04 -4.46
N SER A 36 -9.77 -5.15 -4.92
CA SER A 36 -9.46 -5.82 -6.18
C SER A 36 -9.49 -7.36 -6.10
N SER A 37 -9.49 -7.93 -4.89
CA SER A 37 -9.58 -9.38 -4.67
C SER A 37 -11.03 -9.86 -4.46
N ALA A 38 -12.03 -9.01 -4.64
CA ALA A 38 -13.43 -9.42 -4.54
C ALA A 38 -13.75 -10.51 -5.60
N GLU A 39 -14.59 -11.47 -5.21
CA GLU A 39 -15.02 -12.52 -6.12
C GLU A 39 -15.73 -11.93 -7.34
N GLU A 40 -15.39 -12.41 -8.54
CA GLU A 40 -15.94 -11.91 -9.81
C GLU A 40 -15.77 -10.39 -10.05
N ILE A 41 -14.77 -9.77 -9.41
CA ILE A 41 -14.52 -8.31 -9.47
C ILE A 41 -14.55 -7.75 -10.90
N LYS A 42 -14.10 -8.53 -11.90
CA LYS A 42 -14.07 -8.13 -13.32
C LYS A 42 -15.45 -7.75 -13.87
N LYS A 43 -16.55 -8.22 -13.27
CA LYS A 43 -17.93 -7.89 -13.66
C LYS A 43 -18.30 -6.43 -13.39
N VAL A 44 -17.60 -5.74 -12.49
CA VAL A 44 -17.88 -4.32 -12.21
C VAL A 44 -17.48 -3.42 -13.37
N GLY A 45 -16.63 -3.88 -14.28
CA GLY A 45 -16.21 -3.17 -15.48
C GLY A 45 -14.78 -2.63 -15.38
N THR A 46 -14.54 -1.45 -15.95
CA THR A 46 -13.20 -0.86 -16.04
C THR A 46 -12.95 0.07 -14.87
N VAL A 47 -11.82 -0.08 -14.18
CA VAL A 47 -11.41 0.82 -13.09
C VAL A 47 -10.14 1.57 -13.48
N LEU A 48 -10.18 2.89 -13.39
CA LEU A 48 -9.03 3.77 -13.48
C LEU A 48 -8.84 4.48 -12.16
N GLY A 49 -7.65 4.42 -11.59
CA GLY A 49 -7.32 5.04 -10.32
C GLY A 49 -6.29 6.15 -10.46
N LEU A 50 -6.27 7.02 -9.46
CA LEU A 50 -5.18 7.95 -9.20
C LEU A 50 -4.49 7.49 -7.93
N ASN A 51 -3.17 7.48 -7.90
CA ASN A 51 -2.43 7.29 -6.66
C ASN A 51 -1.18 8.17 -6.67
N PHE A 52 -0.62 8.48 -5.50
CA PHE A 52 0.67 9.17 -5.42
C PHE A 52 1.70 8.42 -6.24
N LYS A 53 2.59 9.16 -6.92
CA LYS A 53 3.67 8.55 -7.67
C LYS A 53 4.46 7.62 -6.77
N GLY A 54 4.51 6.35 -7.16
CA GLY A 54 5.26 5.34 -6.45
C GLY A 54 6.75 5.45 -6.74
N GLY A 55 7.54 4.92 -5.83
CA GLY A 55 8.98 4.76 -6.03
C GLY A 55 9.51 3.56 -5.26
N ASN A 56 10.75 3.20 -5.54
CA ASN A 56 11.39 2.08 -4.89
C ASN A 56 11.98 2.52 -3.53
N VAL A 57 11.79 1.68 -2.50
CA VAL A 57 12.47 1.81 -1.21
C VAL A 57 13.48 0.65 -1.10
N PRO A 58 14.75 0.86 -1.49
CA PRO A 58 15.73 -0.22 -1.53
C PRO A 58 15.88 -0.91 -0.17
N GLY A 59 15.91 -2.25 -0.18
CA GLY A 59 16.06 -3.07 1.02
C GLY A 59 14.81 -3.20 1.89
N PHE A 60 13.71 -2.48 1.62
CA PHE A 60 12.51 -2.59 2.46
C PHE A 60 11.82 -3.95 2.32
N ALA A 61 11.75 -4.50 1.10
CA ALA A 61 11.23 -5.86 0.90
C ALA A 61 12.06 -6.92 1.64
N ASP A 62 13.40 -6.80 1.60
CA ASP A 62 14.30 -7.71 2.30
C ASP A 62 14.18 -7.57 3.82
N TYR A 63 13.99 -6.34 4.32
CA TYR A 63 13.68 -6.07 5.72
C TYR A 63 12.39 -6.78 6.17
N LEU A 64 11.33 -6.75 5.35
CA LEU A 64 10.09 -7.46 5.66
C LEU A 64 10.27 -8.99 5.63
N LYS A 65 11.09 -9.53 4.72
CA LYS A 65 11.40 -10.97 4.64
C LYS A 65 12.19 -11.49 5.84
N ASP A 66 13.10 -10.68 6.38
CA ASP A 66 13.91 -11.04 7.56
C ASP A 66 13.43 -10.35 8.84
N LEU A 67 12.15 -9.99 8.91
CA LEU A 67 11.60 -9.24 10.03
C LEU A 67 11.66 -10.09 11.32
N LYS A 68 12.42 -9.64 12.32
CA LYS A 68 12.57 -10.33 13.61
C LYS A 68 12.08 -9.43 14.74
N ALA A 69 11.29 -9.98 15.67
CA ALA A 69 11.01 -9.26 16.90
C ALA A 69 12.29 -9.21 17.74
N SER A 70 12.73 -8.02 18.13
CA SER A 70 13.92 -7.88 18.95
C SER A 70 13.77 -8.66 20.26
N LYS A 71 14.77 -9.50 20.58
CA LYS A 71 14.87 -10.20 21.86
C LYS A 71 15.55 -9.34 22.92
N ASN A 72 16.38 -8.38 22.50
CA ASN A 72 17.21 -7.54 23.35
C ASN A 72 17.08 -6.05 22.94
N GLY A 73 16.82 -5.15 23.89
CA GLY A 73 16.65 -3.71 23.61
C GLY A 73 15.19 -3.29 23.41
N GLU A 74 14.94 -2.30 22.56
CA GLU A 74 13.59 -1.77 22.37
C GLU A 74 12.65 -2.80 21.72
N ILE A 75 11.57 -3.12 22.44
CA ILE A 75 10.58 -4.10 22.01
C ILE A 75 9.54 -3.41 21.14
N ASN A 76 9.57 -3.67 19.84
CA ASN A 76 8.43 -3.36 18.98
C ASN A 76 7.28 -4.32 19.28
N LYS A 77 6.33 -3.87 20.11
CA LYS A 77 5.18 -4.66 20.55
C LYS A 77 4.30 -5.12 19.39
N PHE A 78 4.17 -4.30 18.35
CA PHE A 78 3.36 -4.61 17.16
C PHE A 78 3.96 -5.77 16.35
N ILE A 79 5.29 -5.78 16.15
CA ILE A 79 5.94 -6.91 15.48
C ILE A 79 5.75 -8.18 16.30
N ARG A 80 5.92 -8.12 17.62
CA ARG A 80 5.73 -9.29 18.50
C ARG A 80 4.30 -9.83 18.43
N GLU A 81 3.32 -8.94 18.49
CA GLU A 81 1.91 -9.30 18.37
C GLU A 81 1.60 -9.91 17.00
N TYR A 82 2.04 -9.27 15.91
CA TYR A 82 1.93 -9.80 14.55
C TYR A 82 2.50 -11.22 14.44
N LYS A 83 3.72 -11.44 14.96
CA LYS A 83 4.36 -12.77 14.93
C LYS A 83 3.55 -13.82 15.67
N ASN A 84 3.01 -13.48 16.84
CA ASN A 84 2.15 -14.39 17.61
C ASN A 84 0.82 -14.67 16.90
N LEU A 85 0.20 -13.65 16.30
CA LEU A 85 -1.02 -13.80 15.53
C LEU A 85 -0.81 -14.66 14.29
N ARG A 86 0.28 -14.43 13.53
CA ARG A 86 0.56 -15.12 12.26
C ARG A 86 1.11 -16.54 12.45
N PHE A 87 2.06 -16.75 13.37
CA PHE A 87 2.80 -18.02 13.52
C PHE A 87 2.54 -18.75 14.83
N GLY A 88 2.02 -18.07 15.85
CA GLY A 88 1.69 -18.69 17.13
C GLY A 88 0.56 -19.71 17.00
N CYS A 89 0.53 -20.68 17.91
CA CYS A 89 -0.51 -21.71 17.95
C CYS A 89 -1.67 -21.25 18.86
N THR A 90 -2.91 -21.40 18.39
CA THR A 90 -4.12 -21.13 19.18
C THR A 90 -5.01 -22.37 19.17
N GLU A 91 -5.82 -22.56 20.23
CA GLU A 91 -6.72 -23.72 20.34
C GLU A 91 -7.67 -23.83 19.13
N ASP A 92 -8.22 -22.70 18.67
CA ASP A 92 -9.11 -22.68 17.52
C ASP A 92 -8.40 -23.11 16.22
N TYR A 93 -7.13 -22.75 16.06
CA TYR A 93 -6.36 -23.16 14.89
C TYR A 93 -6.01 -24.66 14.94
N ILE A 94 -5.74 -25.20 16.14
CA ILE A 94 -5.54 -26.64 16.33
C ILE A 94 -6.80 -27.42 15.94
N LYS A 95 -7.98 -27.00 16.44
CA LYS A 95 -9.27 -27.62 16.08
C LYS A 95 -9.53 -27.57 14.58
N TYR A 96 -9.19 -26.44 13.94
CA TYR A 96 -9.28 -26.32 12.48
C TYR A 96 -8.37 -27.31 11.76
N LEU A 97 -7.10 -27.44 12.18
CA LEU A 97 -6.16 -28.41 11.58
C LEU A 97 -6.62 -29.86 11.78
N GLU A 98 -7.15 -30.20 12.94
CA GLU A 98 -7.73 -31.53 13.22
C GLU A 98 -8.91 -31.81 12.29
N CYS A 99 -9.81 -30.83 12.11
CA CYS A 99 -10.93 -30.94 11.18
C CYS A 99 -10.47 -31.21 9.75
N VAL A 100 -9.51 -30.42 9.25
CA VAL A 100 -8.97 -30.57 7.89
C VAL A 100 -8.31 -31.94 7.70
N ASN A 101 -7.53 -32.40 8.69
CA ASN A 101 -6.87 -33.71 8.64
C ASN A 101 -7.87 -34.89 8.71
N SER A 102 -9.03 -34.70 9.34
CA SER A 102 -10.10 -35.70 9.38
C SER A 102 -10.85 -35.86 8.05
N SER A 103 -10.51 -35.07 7.02
CA SER A 103 -11.22 -35.00 5.74
C SER A 103 -12.71 -34.69 5.90
N SER A 104 -13.06 -33.91 6.93
CA SER A 104 -14.42 -33.41 7.12
C SER A 104 -14.78 -32.46 5.99
N GLU A 105 -16.01 -32.59 5.48
CA GLU A 105 -16.53 -31.75 4.39
C GLU A 105 -16.76 -30.29 4.82
N TYR A 106 -16.85 -30.03 6.13
CA TYR A 106 -17.11 -28.70 6.67
C TYR A 106 -16.20 -28.36 7.86
N CYS A 107 -15.18 -27.54 7.59
CA CYS A 107 -14.32 -26.93 8.60
C CYS A 107 -14.54 -25.43 8.63
N VAL A 108 -14.80 -24.88 9.82
CA VAL A 108 -15.10 -23.45 9.98
C VAL A 108 -13.82 -22.63 9.79
N LEU A 109 -13.79 -21.84 8.72
CA LEU A 109 -12.73 -20.86 8.47
C LEU A 109 -13.16 -19.49 9.01
N THR A 110 -12.44 -18.97 9.98
CA THR A 110 -12.63 -17.61 10.52
C THR A 110 -11.53 -16.67 10.01
N ASP A 111 -11.77 -15.36 10.03
CA ASP A 111 -10.76 -14.34 9.65
C ASP A 111 -9.44 -14.50 10.42
N SER A 112 -9.51 -14.94 11.68
CA SER A 112 -8.33 -15.18 12.52
C SER A 112 -7.53 -16.39 12.05
N ILE A 113 -8.20 -17.42 11.52
CA ILE A 113 -7.57 -18.63 10.96
C ILE A 113 -7.03 -18.34 9.57
N GLU A 114 -7.77 -17.61 8.73
CA GLU A 114 -7.33 -17.23 7.37
C GLU A 114 -6.00 -16.46 7.40
N LYS A 115 -5.83 -15.61 8.42
CA LYS A 115 -4.59 -14.84 8.63
C LYS A 115 -3.46 -15.65 9.26
N LYS A 116 -3.62 -16.94 9.56
CA LYS A 116 -2.54 -17.81 10.06
C LYS A 116 -1.63 -18.28 8.95
N SER A 117 -0.34 -18.40 9.26
CA SER A 117 0.64 -18.96 8.34
C SER A 117 0.47 -20.48 8.22
N PRO A 118 0.72 -21.07 7.04
CA PRO A 118 0.88 -22.52 6.91
C PRO A 118 1.99 -23.11 7.81
N LEU A 119 2.91 -22.25 8.28
CA LEU A 119 3.98 -22.57 9.23
C LEU A 119 3.54 -22.48 10.71
N ALA A 120 2.34 -21.97 11.00
CA ALA A 120 1.85 -21.84 12.37
C ALA A 120 1.82 -23.21 13.07
N CYS A 121 2.10 -23.21 14.38
CA CYS A 121 2.29 -24.40 15.22
C CYS A 121 3.48 -25.33 14.83
N LYS A 122 4.15 -25.12 13.69
CA LYS A 122 5.29 -25.93 13.22
C LYS A 122 6.65 -25.29 13.53
N VAL A 123 6.67 -23.98 13.74
CA VAL A 123 7.90 -23.23 14.03
C VAL A 123 8.26 -23.29 15.50
N LYS A 124 9.56 -23.48 15.79
CA LYS A 124 10.09 -23.46 17.17
C LYS A 124 10.26 -22.03 17.70
N ASP A 125 10.71 -21.11 16.84
CA ASP A 125 10.89 -19.70 17.18
C ASP A 125 9.86 -18.84 16.43
N VAL A 126 8.72 -18.60 17.08
CA VAL A 126 7.62 -17.77 16.55
C VAL A 126 8.09 -16.34 16.23
N LEU A 127 8.98 -15.79 17.06
CA LEU A 127 9.43 -14.39 16.94
C LEU A 127 10.43 -14.18 15.80
N GLY A 128 11.09 -15.25 15.37
CA GLY A 128 12.00 -15.28 14.22
C GLY A 128 11.38 -15.81 12.93
N ALA A 129 10.15 -16.33 12.97
CA ALA A 129 9.48 -16.91 11.80
C ALA A 129 9.02 -15.83 10.81
N ASN A 130 9.14 -16.11 9.51
CA ASN A 130 8.74 -15.22 8.41
C ASN A 130 8.05 -16.01 7.29
N ASP A 131 7.18 -15.34 6.56
CA ASP A 131 6.59 -15.77 5.29
C ASP A 131 6.32 -14.52 4.43
N ASP A 132 5.81 -14.72 3.22
CA ASP A 132 5.64 -13.62 2.25
C ASP A 132 4.36 -12.79 2.47
N TYR A 133 3.60 -13.02 3.55
CA TYR A 133 2.32 -12.36 3.77
C TYR A 133 2.43 -10.83 3.77
N LEU A 134 3.43 -10.26 4.47
CA LEU A 134 3.62 -8.81 4.52
C LEU A 134 3.96 -8.21 3.15
N LEU A 135 4.66 -8.93 2.29
CA LEU A 135 4.99 -8.45 0.94
C LEU A 135 3.75 -8.41 0.04
N GLN A 136 2.81 -9.33 0.25
CA GLN A 136 1.57 -9.44 -0.51
C GLN A 136 0.57 -8.35 -0.14
N ILE A 137 0.59 -7.88 1.11
CA ILE A 137 -0.35 -6.85 1.61
C ILE A 137 0.24 -5.44 1.68
N ALA A 138 1.55 -5.27 1.46
CA ALA A 138 2.21 -3.96 1.51
C ALA A 138 1.66 -3.02 0.42
N GLU A 139 1.41 -1.76 0.80
CA GLU A 139 0.98 -0.71 -0.11
C GLU A 139 2.18 0.15 -0.51
N TRP A 140 3.01 -0.35 -1.45
CA TRP A 140 4.35 0.19 -1.77
C TRP A 140 4.42 1.71 -1.97
N ARG A 141 3.34 2.35 -2.40
CA ARG A 141 3.22 3.81 -2.55
C ARG A 141 3.12 4.55 -1.22
N ALA A 142 2.39 4.00 -0.26
CA ALA A 142 2.32 4.54 1.10
C ALA A 142 3.66 4.38 1.83
N GLU A 143 4.35 3.25 1.64
CA GLU A 143 5.68 3.06 2.21
C GLU A 143 6.72 3.97 1.56
N TYR A 144 6.65 4.19 0.25
CA TYR A 144 7.47 5.19 -0.42
C TYR A 144 7.26 6.60 0.15
N SER A 145 6.00 7.01 0.30
CA SER A 145 5.65 8.31 0.88
C SER A 145 6.17 8.48 2.31
N THR A 146 6.12 7.39 3.10
CA THR A 146 6.70 7.37 4.45
C THR A 146 8.22 7.52 4.42
N ALA A 147 8.90 6.84 3.49
CA ALA A 147 10.33 6.96 3.31
C ALA A 147 10.74 8.40 2.92
N LEU A 148 9.99 9.06 2.03
CA LEU A 148 10.19 10.47 1.68
C LEU A 148 10.06 11.37 2.92
N ALA A 149 9.01 11.19 3.72
CA ALA A 149 8.78 12.01 4.91
C ALA A 149 9.92 11.87 5.95
N VAL A 150 10.34 10.64 6.24
CA VAL A 150 11.45 10.38 7.16
C VAL A 150 12.76 10.98 6.62
N ASN A 151 13.01 10.87 5.32
CA ASN A 151 14.20 11.43 4.69
C ASN A 151 14.20 12.96 4.68
N ALA A 152 13.06 13.60 4.45
CA ALA A 152 12.92 15.05 4.52
C ALA A 152 13.26 15.55 5.93
N ILE A 153 12.71 14.92 6.98
CA ILE A 153 12.99 15.27 8.37
C ILE A 153 14.48 15.06 8.69
N ALA A 154 15.05 13.91 8.32
CA ALA A 154 16.45 13.61 8.59
C ALA A 154 17.40 14.60 7.89
N GLN A 155 17.13 14.95 6.64
CA GLN A 155 17.92 15.94 5.89
C GLN A 155 17.73 17.35 6.43
N ALA A 156 16.51 17.74 6.82
CA ALA A 156 16.27 19.04 7.44
C ALA A 156 17.05 19.18 8.76
N LEU A 157 17.00 18.16 9.62
CA LEU A 157 17.80 18.12 10.85
C LEU A 157 19.30 18.19 10.55
N LYS A 158 19.78 17.44 9.54
CA LYS A 158 21.18 17.49 9.11
C LYS A 158 21.56 18.90 8.65
N ASN A 159 20.74 19.58 7.85
CA ASN A 159 21.03 20.93 7.37
C ASN A 159 21.09 21.96 8.51
N ILE A 160 20.25 21.79 9.52
CA ILE A 160 20.21 22.66 10.69
C ILE A 160 21.44 22.44 11.58
N LEU A 161 21.70 21.17 11.94
CA LEU A 161 22.71 20.77 12.92
C LEU A 161 24.13 20.71 12.34
N CYS A 162 24.26 20.46 11.04
CA CYS A 162 25.53 20.33 10.35
C CYS A 162 25.73 21.46 9.33
N LYS A 163 26.53 22.45 9.69
CA LYS A 163 26.88 23.58 8.81
C LYS A 163 28.35 23.51 8.39
N LYS A 164 28.61 23.66 7.08
CA LYS A 164 29.97 23.68 6.50
C LYS A 164 30.85 22.49 6.94
N GLY A 165 30.26 21.29 7.00
CA GLY A 165 30.98 20.06 7.36
C GLY A 165 31.26 19.86 8.84
N LYS A 166 30.77 20.74 9.73
CA LYS A 166 30.81 20.56 11.18
C LYS A 166 29.40 20.41 11.73
N CYS A 167 29.19 19.38 12.54
CA CYS A 167 27.92 19.14 13.23
C CYS A 167 28.05 19.60 14.68
N ASP A 168 27.19 20.52 15.09
CA ASP A 168 26.99 20.90 16.49
C ASP A 168 25.64 20.36 16.92
N ILE A 169 25.67 19.20 17.57
CA ILE A 169 24.46 18.43 17.88
C ILE A 169 23.88 18.95 19.20
N ASP A 170 23.13 20.06 19.09
CA ASP A 170 22.21 20.49 20.14
C ASP A 170 20.80 19.98 19.82
N TRP A 171 20.34 19.01 20.62
CA TRP A 171 19.00 18.45 20.50
C TRP A 171 17.90 19.38 21.04
N ASN A 172 18.25 20.49 21.69
CA ASN A 172 17.30 21.55 22.05
C ASN A 172 16.92 22.40 20.83
N LEU A 173 16.51 21.73 19.76
CA LEU A 173 16.08 22.36 18.52
C LEU A 173 14.63 22.85 18.64
N PRO A 174 14.36 24.16 18.49
CA PRO A 174 13.00 24.67 18.47
C PRO A 174 12.18 24.10 17.29
N PRO A 175 10.92 23.66 17.50
CA PRO A 175 10.10 23.10 16.42
C PRO A 175 9.92 24.01 15.19
N ASN A 176 9.91 25.34 15.41
CA ASN A 176 9.81 26.32 14.33
C ASN A 176 11.05 26.35 13.43
N GLN A 177 12.23 26.03 13.97
CA GLN A 177 13.46 25.97 13.19
C GLN A 177 13.43 24.78 12.22
N LEU A 178 12.97 23.62 12.69
CA LEU A 178 12.71 22.47 11.82
C LEU A 178 11.64 22.77 10.77
N LEU A 179 10.54 23.41 11.17
CA LEU A 179 9.48 23.79 10.25
C LEU A 179 9.95 24.77 9.17
N ASN A 180 10.78 25.75 9.51
CA ASN A 180 11.31 26.73 8.56
C ASN A 180 12.25 26.06 7.53
N GLU A 181 13.07 25.10 7.96
CA GLU A 181 13.89 24.30 7.05
C GLU A 181 12.98 23.45 6.14
N LEU A 182 11.99 22.73 6.69
CA LEU A 182 11.04 21.93 5.92
C LEU A 182 10.30 22.73 4.84
N LYS A 183 9.97 24.00 5.11
CA LYS A 183 9.28 24.88 4.16
C LYS A 183 10.14 25.35 2.98
N THR A 184 11.47 25.37 3.13
CA THR A 184 12.37 26.02 2.16
C THR A 184 13.45 25.08 1.61
N GLY A 185 13.65 23.95 2.28
CA GLY A 185 14.62 22.93 1.94
C GLY A 185 14.27 22.17 0.67
N HIS A 186 15.32 21.63 0.06
CA HIS A 186 15.22 20.73 -1.07
C HIS A 186 15.81 19.40 -0.65
N TYR A 187 15.03 18.34 -0.82
CA TYR A 187 15.35 17.01 -0.34
C TYR A 187 15.58 16.07 -1.49
N HIS A 188 16.26 14.98 -1.20
CA HIS A 188 16.42 13.89 -2.16
C HIS A 188 16.14 12.55 -1.49
N PHE A 189 15.59 11.61 -2.25
CA PHE A 189 15.51 10.23 -1.85
C PHE A 189 15.95 9.38 -3.03
N ASN A 190 16.99 8.58 -2.84
CA ASN A 190 17.75 7.98 -3.93
C ASN A 190 18.23 9.08 -4.92
N GLU A 191 17.84 8.99 -6.19
CA GLU A 191 18.16 9.95 -7.25
C GLU A 191 17.06 11.01 -7.45
N GLU A 192 15.90 10.86 -6.81
CA GLU A 192 14.77 11.76 -6.97
C GLU A 192 14.87 12.95 -6.01
N LYS A 193 14.60 14.15 -6.53
CA LYS A 193 14.51 15.38 -5.74
C LYS A 193 13.05 15.71 -5.48
N PHE A 194 12.77 16.20 -4.29
CA PHE A 194 11.43 16.65 -3.91
C PHE A 194 11.51 17.78 -2.89
N ASN A 195 10.43 18.55 -2.81
CA ASN A 195 10.26 19.66 -1.89
C ASN A 195 8.77 19.88 -1.63
N PHE A 196 8.49 20.80 -0.71
CA PHE A 196 7.14 21.19 -0.34
C PHE A 196 6.79 22.55 -0.97
N ASP A 197 5.52 22.75 -1.29
CA ASP A 197 5.01 24.03 -1.76
C ASP A 197 4.69 24.99 -0.59
N SER A 198 4.10 26.15 -0.90
CA SER A 198 3.73 27.13 0.12
C SER A 198 2.67 26.67 1.12
N TYR A 199 1.91 25.63 0.78
CA TYR A 199 0.88 25.02 1.63
C TYR A 199 1.43 23.84 2.45
N GLY A 200 2.64 23.39 2.15
CA GLY A 200 3.27 22.23 2.77
C GLY A 200 2.94 20.92 2.05
N ASP A 201 2.34 20.99 0.86
CA ASP A 201 2.09 19.82 0.04
C ASP A 201 3.37 19.39 -0.67
N VAL A 202 3.61 18.08 -0.71
CA VAL A 202 4.75 17.53 -1.42
C VAL A 202 4.51 17.67 -2.93
N LEU A 203 5.46 18.26 -3.65
CA LEU A 203 5.39 18.42 -5.11
C LEU A 203 5.80 17.12 -5.82
N ILE A 204 5.00 16.07 -5.64
CA ILE A 204 5.07 14.84 -6.44
C ILE A 204 3.89 14.77 -7.42
N ASP A 205 4.13 14.09 -8.53
CA ASP A 205 3.10 13.76 -9.51
C ASP A 205 2.20 12.62 -8.98
N TYR A 206 1.10 12.36 -9.69
CA TYR A 206 0.25 11.19 -9.44
C TYR A 206 0.42 10.18 -10.56
N ASP A 207 0.47 8.90 -10.23
CA ASP A 207 0.33 7.81 -11.19
C ASP A 207 -1.15 7.62 -11.54
N ILE A 208 -1.41 7.32 -12.81
CA ILE A 208 -2.72 6.88 -13.28
C ILE A 208 -2.67 5.37 -13.41
N ILE A 209 -3.47 4.70 -12.58
CA ILE A 209 -3.49 3.25 -12.43
C ILE A 209 -4.65 2.67 -13.22
N TYR A 210 -4.40 1.63 -14.00
CA TYR A 210 -5.42 0.81 -14.63
C TYR A 210 -5.47 -0.55 -13.96
N TRP A 211 -6.68 -0.98 -13.60
CA TRP A 211 -6.92 -2.35 -13.15
C TRP A 211 -6.97 -3.24 -14.38
N LYS A 212 -5.85 -3.88 -14.68
CA LYS A 212 -5.73 -4.81 -15.78
C LYS A 212 -6.24 -6.19 -15.34
N PRO A 213 -7.33 -6.68 -15.92
CA PRO A 213 -7.80 -8.03 -15.60
C PRO A 213 -6.81 -9.07 -16.11
N THR A 214 -6.42 -10.02 -15.25
CA THR A 214 -5.70 -11.24 -15.64
C THR A 214 -6.66 -12.44 -15.61
N ASP A 215 -6.19 -13.68 -15.71
CA ASP A 215 -7.09 -14.85 -15.65
C ASP A 215 -7.74 -15.03 -14.28
N ASP A 216 -7.00 -14.75 -13.20
CA ASP A 216 -7.48 -15.00 -11.82
C ASP A 216 -7.50 -13.75 -10.93
N THR A 217 -6.81 -12.67 -11.31
CA THR A 217 -6.61 -11.51 -10.44
C THR A 217 -6.75 -10.17 -11.18
N ILE A 218 -6.51 -9.07 -10.46
CA ILE A 218 -6.33 -7.74 -11.02
C ILE A 218 -4.85 -7.35 -10.85
N GLU A 219 -4.21 -6.97 -11.95
CA GLU A 219 -2.88 -6.37 -11.94
C GLU A 219 -3.02 -4.84 -11.98
N PHE A 220 -2.31 -4.13 -11.10
CA PHE A 220 -2.29 -2.66 -11.10
C PHE A 220 -1.20 -2.16 -12.07
N LEU A 221 -1.61 -1.67 -13.23
CA LEU A 221 -0.70 -1.13 -14.24
C LEU A 221 -0.67 0.40 -14.19
N THR A 222 0.50 1.00 -14.02
CA THR A 222 0.67 2.45 -14.25
C THR A 222 0.62 2.71 -15.76
N ILE A 223 -0.36 3.50 -16.21
CA ILE A 223 -0.61 3.81 -17.62
C ILE A 223 -0.47 5.29 -17.95
N GLY A 224 0.08 6.07 -17.03
CA GLY A 224 0.16 7.51 -17.18
C GLY A 224 0.46 8.23 -15.88
N ALA A 225 0.49 9.55 -15.96
CA ALA A 225 0.71 10.41 -14.81
C ALA A 225 -0.07 11.72 -14.93
N TYR A 226 -0.45 12.28 -13.79
CA TYR A 226 -0.88 13.66 -13.66
C TYR A 226 0.26 14.48 -13.06
N ASN A 227 0.78 15.41 -13.86
CA ASN A 227 1.82 16.32 -13.42
C ASN A 227 1.21 17.50 -12.66
N THR A 228 1.49 17.58 -11.37
CA THR A 228 0.86 18.55 -10.46
C THR A 228 1.33 19.97 -10.74
N THR A 229 2.58 20.14 -11.18
CA THR A 229 3.16 21.45 -11.49
C THR A 229 2.61 22.02 -12.80
N ALA A 230 2.45 21.19 -13.82
CA ALA A 230 1.98 21.60 -15.15
C ALA A 230 0.45 21.55 -15.28
N GLY A 231 -0.25 20.91 -14.34
CA GLY A 231 -1.70 20.66 -14.43
C GLY A 231 -2.07 19.79 -15.64
N LYS A 232 -1.16 18.89 -16.06
CA LYS A 232 -1.31 18.09 -17.29
C LYS A 232 -1.45 16.61 -16.98
N VAL A 233 -2.41 15.98 -17.64
CA VAL A 233 -2.65 14.53 -17.60
C VAL A 233 -2.05 13.90 -18.86
N ASN A 234 -1.20 12.89 -18.70
CA ASN A 234 -0.72 12.04 -19.80
C ASN A 234 -1.16 10.59 -19.56
N ILE A 235 -1.80 9.97 -20.54
CA ILE A 235 -2.34 8.60 -20.46
C ILE A 235 -2.00 7.84 -21.73
N GLU A 236 -1.38 6.68 -21.56
CA GLU A 236 -1.12 5.67 -22.60
C GLU A 236 -2.41 4.89 -22.89
N ARG A 237 -3.31 5.50 -23.67
CA ARG A 237 -4.65 4.95 -23.93
C ARG A 237 -4.64 3.54 -24.55
N ASN A 238 -3.57 3.18 -25.27
CA ASN A 238 -3.43 1.88 -25.91
C ASN A 238 -3.27 0.72 -24.91
N ASN A 239 -2.92 1.02 -23.65
CA ASN A 239 -2.78 0.01 -22.60
C ASN A 239 -4.10 -0.30 -21.88
N ILE A 240 -5.20 0.39 -22.25
CA ILE A 240 -6.51 0.23 -21.60
C ILE A 240 -7.38 -0.72 -22.42
N THR A 241 -7.94 -1.72 -21.73
CA THR A 241 -9.04 -2.54 -22.26
C THR A 241 -10.34 -2.17 -21.55
N TRP A 242 -11.25 -1.56 -22.28
CA TRP A 242 -12.56 -1.17 -21.83
C TRP A 242 -13.53 -2.35 -21.84
N HIS A 243 -14.37 -2.42 -20.81
CA HIS A 243 -15.45 -3.41 -20.69
C HIS A 243 -16.62 -3.18 -21.67
N THR A 244 -16.58 -2.09 -22.43
CA THR A 244 -17.65 -1.68 -23.35
C THR A 244 -17.50 -2.35 -24.71
N LYS A 245 -18.60 -2.35 -25.48
CA LYS A 245 -18.56 -2.76 -26.89
C LYS A 245 -17.55 -1.89 -27.64
N ASP A 246 -16.83 -2.51 -28.57
CA ASP A 246 -15.82 -1.88 -29.43
C ASP A 246 -14.60 -1.31 -28.71
N ASN A 247 -14.39 -1.65 -27.43
CA ASN A 247 -13.26 -1.17 -26.63
C ASN A 247 -13.20 0.38 -26.55
N GLN A 248 -14.35 1.04 -26.44
CA GLN A 248 -14.44 2.51 -26.42
C GLN A 248 -15.33 3.06 -25.30
N VAL A 249 -14.90 4.15 -24.66
CA VAL A 249 -15.71 4.86 -23.67
C VAL A 249 -16.82 5.64 -24.36
N GLN A 250 -18.07 5.35 -24.01
CA GLN A 250 -19.18 6.22 -24.38
C GLN A 250 -19.19 7.43 -23.45
N CYS A 251 -18.75 8.58 -23.97
CA CYS A 251 -18.90 9.85 -23.26
C CYS A 251 -20.38 10.23 -23.25
N LYS A 252 -21.03 10.13 -22.08
CA LYS A 252 -22.40 10.60 -21.89
C LYS A 252 -22.36 11.97 -21.23
N ILE A 253 -22.44 13.02 -22.05
CA ILE A 253 -22.69 14.37 -21.57
C ILE A 253 -24.20 14.47 -21.36
N CYS A 254 -24.66 14.72 -20.13
CA CYS A 254 -26.04 15.12 -19.91
C CYS A 254 -26.20 16.54 -20.45
N LEU A 255 -26.97 16.67 -21.53
CA LEU A 255 -27.41 17.97 -22.07
C LEU A 255 -28.57 18.51 -21.24
#